data_AF-A0A820QS32-F1
#
_entry.id   AF-A0A820QS32-F1
#
_cell.length_a   1.000
_cell.length_b   1.000
_cell.length_c   1.000
_cell.angle_alpha   90.00
_cell.angle_beta   90.00
_cell.angle_gamma   90.00
#
_symmetry.space_group_name_H-M   'P 1'
#
loop_
_entity.id
_entity.type
_entity.pdbx_description
1 polymer ?
#
loop_
_entity_poly.entity_id
_entity_poly.type
_entity_poly.pdbx_seq_one_letter_code
_entity_poly.pdbx_strand_id
1 'polypeptide(L)' 'NVFLGEIFSAIVALHNQSDQILRDVILKTDIQTASQRITLNSGDQNDLNKIELAPDQSISRVLQHEVKELGNHS' A
#
# COMPACT_ATOMS: atom_id res chain seq x y z
N ASN A 1 -15.76 -4.12 -8.90
CA ASN A 1 -16.76 -3.74 -7.89
C ASN A 1 -16.30 -4.27 -6.55
N VAL A 2 -16.47 -3.45 -5.52
CA VAL A 2 -16.18 -3.80 -4.12
C VAL A 2 -17.51 -3.62 -3.39
N PHE A 3 -17.99 -4.66 -2.72
CA PHE A 3 -19.30 -4.65 -2.07
C PHE A 3 -19.17 -4.38 -0.56
N LEU A 4 -20.26 -3.91 0.05
CA LEU A 4 -20.32 -3.65 1.49
C LEU A 4 -20.13 -4.95 2.27
N GLY A 5 -19.28 -4.92 3.30
CA GLY A 5 -18.96 -6.09 4.11
C GLY A 5 -17.90 -7.01 3.50
N GLU A 6 -17.39 -6.70 2.31
CA GLU A 6 -16.24 -7.39 1.74
C GLU A 6 -14.91 -6.82 2.24
N ILE A 7 -13.86 -7.64 2.17
CA ILE A 7 -12.49 -7.21 2.40
C ILE A 7 -11.87 -6.87 1.05
N PHE A 8 -11.60 -5.58 0.82
CA PHE A 8 -10.72 -5.19 -0.27
C PHE A 8 -9.29 -5.61 0.07
N SER A 9 -8.69 -6.43 -0.80
CA SER A 9 -7.27 -6.82 -0.69
C SER A 9 -6.52 -6.35 -1.93
N ALA A 10 -5.42 -5.65 -1.74
CA ALA A 10 -4.51 -5.22 -2.80
C ALA A 10 -3.07 -5.56 -2.46
N ILE A 11 -2.26 -5.80 -3.49
CA ILE A 11 -0.81 -5.98 -3.34
C ILE A 11 -0.13 -4.80 -4.04
N VAL A 12 0.74 -4.11 -3.30
CA VAL A 12 1.62 -3.09 -3.86
C VAL A 12 3.04 -3.60 -3.78
N ALA A 13 3.72 -3.67 -4.91
CA ALA A 13 5.09 -4.11 -4.99
C ALA A 13 5.95 -3.11 -5.76
N LEU A 14 7.19 -2.96 -5.32
CA LEU A 14 8.23 -2.21 -6.00
C LEU A 14 9.38 -3.16 -6.31
N HIS A 15 9.81 -3.18 -7.56
CA HIS A 15 10.91 -4.01 -8.03
C HIS A 15 12.01 -3.11 -8.61
N ASN A 16 13.25 -3.30 -8.18
CA ASN A 16 14.39 -2.58 -8.72
C ASN A 16 14.90 -3.27 -9.98
N GLN A 17 14.60 -2.69 -11.15
CA GLN A 17 15.10 -3.17 -12.44
C GLN A 17 16.39 -2.46 -12.89
N SER A 18 16.96 -1.60 -12.04
CA SER A 18 18.23 -0.95 -12.33
C SER A 18 19.41 -1.82 -11.89
N ASP A 19 20.59 -1.48 -12.40
CA ASP A 19 21.86 -2.05 -11.96
C ASP A 19 22.45 -1.34 -10.71
N GLN A 20 21.71 -0.39 -10.14
CA GLN A 20 22.13 0.39 -8.97
C GLN A 20 21.29 0.03 -7.73
N ILE A 21 21.87 0.24 -6.54
CA ILE A 21 21.12 0.13 -5.28
C ILE A 21 20.26 1.37 -5.10
N LEU A 22 18.93 1.20 -4.99
CA LEU A 22 18.02 2.26 -4.60
C LEU A 22 18.09 2.45 -3.09
N ARG A 23 18.28 3.68 -2.63
CA ARG A 23 18.30 4.03 -1.20
C ARG A 23 17.15 4.94 -0.87
N ASP A 24 16.83 5.00 0.42
CA ASP A 24 15.80 5.89 0.95
C ASP A 24 14.42 5.65 0.31
N VAL A 25 14.13 4.39 -0.05
CA VAL A 25 12.87 4.02 -0.67
C VAL A 25 11.77 4.06 0.39
N ILE A 26 10.70 4.80 0.10
CA ILE A 26 9.53 4.91 0.97
C ILE A 26 8.29 4.54 0.16
N LEU A 27 7.61 3.48 0.59
CA LEU A 27 6.33 3.08 0.01
C LEU A 27 5.18 3.61 0.88
N LYS A 28 4.50 4.65 0.41
CA LYS A 28 3.30 5.20 1.06
C LYS A 28 2.08 4.74 0.29
N THR A 29 1.09 4.17 0.99
CA THR A 29 -0.16 3.78 0.34
C THR A 29 -1.37 4.30 1.09
N ASP A 30 -2.26 4.94 0.33
CA ASP A 30 -3.53 5.43 0.81
C ASP A 30 -4.65 4.82 -0.04
N ILE A 31 -5.78 4.49 0.59
CA ILE A 31 -7.03 4.22 -0.10
C ILE A 31 -7.87 5.48 -0.08
N GLN A 32 -8.19 5.99 -1.26
CA GLN A 32 -9.12 7.10 -1.43
C GLN A 32 -10.48 6.55 -1.85
N THR A 33 -11.49 6.85 -1.03
CA THR A 33 -12.91 6.65 -1.38
C THR A 33 -13.56 8.01 -1.64
N ALA A 34 -14.85 8.00 -2.01
CA ALA A 34 -15.62 9.23 -2.19
C ALA A 34 -15.76 10.04 -0.88
N SER A 35 -15.74 9.37 0.28
CA SER A 35 -16.02 9.97 1.59
C SER A 35 -14.77 10.17 2.45
N GLN A 36 -13.76 9.33 2.27
CA GLN A 36 -12.61 9.26 3.18
C GLN A 36 -11.29 8.90 2.46
N ARG A 37 -10.19 9.42 3.02
CA ARG A 37 -8.82 8.99 2.72
C ARG A 37 -8.31 8.17 3.90
N ILE A 38 -7.92 6.94 3.64
CA ILE A 38 -7.45 6.01 4.66
C ILE A 38 -6.00 5.71 4.37
N THR A 39 -5.10 6.14 5.25
CA THR A 39 -3.68 5.83 5.13
C THR A 39 -3.42 4.42 5.65
N LEU A 40 -2.98 3.54 4.75
CA LEU A 40 -2.63 2.15 5.06
C LEU A 40 -1.12 2.00 5.24
N ASN A 41 -0.60 2.71 6.23
CA ASN A 41 0.77 2.53 6.68
C ASN A 41 0.86 1.29 7.60
N SER A 42 0.43 0.12 7.14
CA SER A 42 0.70 -1.23 7.70
C SER A 42 2.18 -1.66 7.73
N GLY A 43 3.09 -0.79 8.17
CA GLY A 43 4.48 -1.14 8.48
C GLY A 43 4.72 -0.60 9.86
N ASP A 44 5.38 -1.38 10.71
CA ASP A 44 5.81 -0.92 12.03
C ASP A 44 6.32 0.53 11.89
N GLN A 45 5.94 1.44 12.79
CA GLN A 45 6.41 2.84 12.69
C GLN A 45 7.95 2.94 12.82
N ASN A 46 8.62 1.82 13.13
CA ASN A 46 10.06 1.59 13.07
C ASN A 46 10.62 1.14 11.70
N ASP A 47 9.77 0.79 10.73
CA ASP A 47 10.10 0.30 9.38
C ASP A 47 9.99 1.40 8.30
N LEU A 48 9.80 2.66 8.74
CA LEU A 48 10.06 3.86 7.93
C LEU A 48 11.56 4.12 7.74
N ASN A 49 12.41 3.22 8.22
CA ASN A 49 13.83 3.19 7.91
C ASN A 49 14.00 2.85 6.44
N LYS A 50 14.18 3.91 5.63
CA LYS A 50 14.92 3.95 4.35
C LYS A 50 15.28 2.57 3.83
N ILE A 51 14.38 1.97 3.05
CA ILE A 51 14.62 0.65 2.48
C ILE A 51 15.71 0.81 1.41
N GLU A 52 16.75 -0.01 1.50
CA GLU A 52 17.67 -0.22 0.38
C GLU A 52 17.14 -1.36 -0.48
N LEU A 53 17.03 -1.12 -1.79
CA LEU A 53 16.58 -2.11 -2.77
C LEU A 53 17.75 -2.38 -3.73
N ALA A 54 18.40 -3.53 -3.57
CA ALA A 54 19.47 -3.97 -4.48
C ALA A 54 18.94 -4.26 -5.89
N PRO A 55 19.79 -4.34 -6.91
CA PRO A 55 19.39 -4.80 -8.24
C PRO A 55 18.60 -6.11 -8.19
N ASP A 56 17.53 -6.19 -8.97
CA ASP A 56 16.59 -7.31 -9.05
C ASP A 56 15.82 -7.65 -7.76
N GLN A 57 15.95 -6.84 -6.70
CA GLN A 57 15.19 -7.03 -5.47
C GLN A 57 13.79 -6.42 -5.58
N SER A 58 12.83 -7.04 -4.90
CA SER A 58 11.47 -6.53 -4.75
C SER A 58 11.07 -6.38 -3.29
N ILE A 59 10.30 -5.34 -3.00
CA ILE A 59 9.46 -5.25 -1.80
C ILE A 59 8.01 -5.36 -2.21
N SER A 60 7.20 -6.03 -1.39
CA SER A 60 5.77 -6.13 -1.62
C SER A 60 5.00 -6.01 -0.33
N ARG A 61 3.77 -5.55 -0.43
CA ARG A 61 2.90 -5.33 0.70
C ARG A 61 1.48 -5.67 0.36
N VAL A 62 0.87 -6.42 1.27
CA VAL A 62 -0.55 -6.73 1.24
C VAL A 62 -1.28 -5.64 2.02
N LEU A 63 -2.26 -5.05 1.37
CA LEU A 63 -3.17 -4.06 1.93
C LEU A 63 -4.53 -4.73 2.07
N GLN A 64 -5.08 -4.72 3.27
CA GLN A 64 -6.41 -5.23 3.55
C GLN A 64 -7.23 -4.12 4.19
N HIS A 65 -8.40 -3.87 3.63
CA HIS A 65 -9.34 -2.89 4.16
C HIS A 65 -10.75 -3.47 4.11
N GLU A 66 -11.39 -3.53 5.27
CA GLU A 66 -12.79 -3.92 5.39
C GLU A 66 -13.68 -2.77 4.91
N VAL A 67 -14.57 -3.06 3.97
CA VAL A 67 -15.42 -2.07 3.32
C VAL A 67 -16.63 -1.83 4.21
N LYS A 68 -16.51 -0.83 5.10
CA LYS A 68 -17.53 -0.50 6.10
C LYS A 68 -18.52 0.58 5.69
N GLU A 69 -18.22 1.37 4.65
CA GLU A 69 -19.10 2.45 4.21
C GLU A 69 -19.77 2.10 2.87
N LEU A 70 -21.11 2.15 2.83
CA LEU A 70 -21.80 2.42 1.59
C LEU A 70 -21.36 3.81 1.15
N GLY A 71 -20.79 3.96 -0.05
CA GLY A 71 -20.90 5.25 -0.72
C GLY A 71 -22.37 5.64 -0.73
N ASN A 72 -22.70 6.87 -0.34
CA ASN A 72 -24.08 7.39 -0.36
C ASN A 72 -24.77 6.91 -1.64
N HIS A 73 -25.72 6.00 -1.51
CA HIS A 73 -26.62 5.67 -2.59
C HIS A 73 -27.53 6.89 -2.75
N SER A 74 -27.25 7.70 -3.76
CA SER A 74 -28.20 8.66 -4.31
C SER A 74 -29.31 7.95 -5.06
#